data_AF-A0A0W0UJ93-F1
#
_entry.id   AF-A0A0W0UJ93-F1
#
_cell.length_a   1.000
_cell.length_b   1.000
_cell.length_c   1.000
_cell.angle_alpha   90.00
_cell.angle_beta   90.00
_cell.angle_gamma   90.00
#
_symmetry.space_group_name_H-M   'P 1'
#
loop_
_entity.id
_entity.type
_entity.pdbx_description
1 polymer ?
#
loop_
_entity_poly.entity_id
_entity_poly.type
_entity_poly.pdbx_seq_one_letter_code
_entity_poly.pdbx_strand_id
1 'polypeptide(L)'
;MPEIITKYPQAMIKVLKGANIQCGIGDKQIILRHCPHDRFCSSPTGELCVYGINDISKMTQIHRLELFKSTEVIFPLIGLLLVGFALGVLFGAKIAHNDKKINSKNKT
;
A
#
# COMPACT_ATOMS: atom_id res chain seq x y z
N MET A 1 -13.82 -13.94 -5.12
CA MET A 1 -12.76 -14.98 -5.14
C MET A 1 -11.92 -14.74 -3.88
N PRO A 2 -12.02 -15.57 -2.83
CA PRO A 2 -11.47 -15.19 -1.53
C PRO A 2 -9.94 -15.37 -1.51
N GLU A 3 -9.22 -14.25 -1.39
CA GLU A 3 -7.79 -14.21 -1.16
C GLU A 3 -7.56 -13.68 0.27
N ILE A 4 -6.75 -14.37 1.07
CA ILE A 4 -6.45 -13.96 2.46
C ILE A 4 -4.99 -13.53 2.55
N ILE A 5 -4.74 -12.37 3.15
CA ILE A 5 -3.41 -11.91 3.53
C ILE A 5 -3.16 -12.23 5.01
N THR A 6 -2.01 -12.80 5.31
CA THR A 6 -1.57 -13.02 6.69
C THR A 6 -0.07 -12.79 6.86
N LYS A 7 0.34 -12.39 8.05
CA LYS A 7 1.76 -12.29 8.42
C LYS A 7 2.44 -13.66 8.44
N TYR A 8 1.69 -14.73 8.72
CA TYR A 8 2.21 -16.09 8.87
C TYR A 8 1.47 -17.07 7.95
N PRO A 9 1.68 -17.00 6.63
CA PRO A 9 0.93 -17.83 5.67
C PRO A 9 1.17 -19.33 5.88
N GLN A 10 2.36 -19.73 6.32
CA GLN A 10 2.66 -21.13 6.63
C GLN A 10 1.90 -21.63 7.87
N ALA A 11 1.71 -20.79 8.89
CA ALA A 11 0.91 -21.15 10.06
C ALA A 11 -0.57 -21.29 9.69
N MET A 12 -1.08 -20.37 8.87
CA MET A 12 -2.45 -20.43 8.35
C MET A 12 -2.69 -21.72 7.54
N ILE A 13 -1.78 -22.06 6.62
CA ILE A 13 -1.87 -23.31 5.85
C ILE A 13 -1.89 -24.54 6.77
N LYS A 14 -1.09 -24.56 7.84
CA LYS A 14 -1.12 -25.66 8.82
C LYS A 14 -2.46 -25.76 9.54
N VAL A 15 -3.04 -24.64 9.94
CA VAL A 15 -4.37 -24.59 10.56
C VAL A 15 -5.45 -25.11 9.61
N LEU A 16 -5.42 -24.67 8.35
CA LEU A 16 -6.37 -25.12 7.32
C LEU A 16 -6.23 -26.62 7.04
N LYS A 17 -5.00 -27.14 6.96
CA LYS A 17 -4.75 -28.59 6.86
C LYS A 17 -5.31 -29.35 8.06
N GLY A 18 -5.16 -28.81 9.27
CA GLY A 18 -5.75 -29.38 10.49
C GLY A 18 -7.29 -29.41 10.46
N ALA A 19 -7.92 -28.51 9.70
CA ALA A 19 -9.36 -28.49 9.44
C ALA A 19 -9.79 -29.37 8.26
N ASN A 20 -8.92 -30.27 7.78
CA ASN A 20 -9.14 -31.12 6.60
C ASN A 20 -9.34 -30.34 5.28
N ILE A 21 -8.81 -29.13 5.19
CA ILE A 21 -8.78 -28.36 3.94
C ILE A 21 -7.51 -28.74 3.16
N GLN A 22 -7.70 -29.04 1.89
CA GLN A 22 -6.66 -29.53 1.00
C GLN A 22 -5.79 -28.39 0.50
N CYS A 23 -4.72 -28.09 1.21
CA CYS A 23 -3.80 -26.99 0.88
C CYS A 23 -2.46 -27.48 0.34
N GLY A 24 -1.96 -26.87 -0.73
CA GLY A 24 -0.60 -27.09 -1.23
C GLY A 24 -0.38 -28.43 -1.94
N ILE A 25 -1.45 -29.11 -2.35
CA ILE A 25 -1.40 -30.41 -3.03
C ILE A 25 -1.65 -30.32 -4.55
N GLY A 26 -1.79 -29.10 -5.08
CA GLY A 26 -2.01 -28.88 -6.51
C GLY A 26 -3.40 -29.33 -7.01
N ASP A 27 -4.40 -29.32 -6.13
CA ASP A 27 -5.77 -29.68 -6.48
C ASP A 27 -6.35 -28.73 -7.55
N LYS A 28 -7.39 -29.17 -8.26
CA LYS A 28 -7.89 -28.51 -9.47
C LYS A 28 -8.41 -27.10 -9.13
N GLN A 29 -7.78 -26.08 -9.71
CA GLN A 29 -8.21 -24.69 -9.57
C GLN A 29 -9.33 -24.39 -10.58
N ILE A 30 -10.57 -24.31 -10.11
CA ILE A 30 -11.76 -24.01 -10.90
C ILE A 30 -11.97 -22.49 -10.94
N ILE A 31 -11.82 -21.83 -9.78
CA ILE A 31 -12.10 -20.40 -9.58
C ILE A 31 -10.79 -19.60 -9.47
N LEU A 32 -9.83 -20.08 -8.68
CA LEU A 32 -8.57 -19.37 -8.37
C LEU A 32 -7.43 -19.73 -9.34
N ARG A 33 -7.61 -19.56 -10.65
CA ARG A 33 -6.65 -20.02 -11.69
C ARG A 33 -5.24 -19.41 -11.64
N HIS A 34 -5.07 -18.29 -10.94
CA HIS A 34 -3.79 -17.60 -10.78
C HIS A 34 -3.14 -17.86 -9.42
N CYS A 35 -3.71 -18.77 -8.61
CA CYS A 35 -3.15 -19.10 -7.31
C CYS A 35 -1.87 -19.93 -7.45
N PRO A 36 -0.78 -19.56 -6.77
CA PRO A 36 0.37 -20.44 -6.64
C PRO A 36 -0.04 -21.77 -6.01
N HIS A 37 0.42 -22.89 -6.58
CA HIS A 37 0.02 -24.23 -6.15
C HIS A 37 0.28 -24.51 -4.65
N ASP A 38 1.36 -23.94 -4.10
CA ASP A 38 1.75 -24.07 -2.69
C ASP A 38 0.86 -23.26 -1.72
N ARG A 39 0.08 -22.30 -2.25
CA ARG A 39 -0.78 -21.38 -1.51
C ARG A 39 -2.27 -21.62 -1.71
N PHE A 40 -2.59 -22.46 -2.69
CA PHE A 40 -3.95 -22.85 -3.00
C PHE A 40 -4.48 -23.84 -1.96
N CYS A 41 -5.70 -23.58 -1.51
CA CYS A 41 -6.47 -24.42 -0.62
C CYS A 41 -7.84 -24.71 -1.25
N SER A 42 -8.17 -26.00 -1.33
CA SER A 42 -9.45 -26.50 -1.82
C SER A 42 -10.27 -27.06 -0.65
N SER A 43 -11.53 -26.64 -0.56
CA SER A 43 -12.51 -27.05 0.46
C SER A 43 -13.80 -27.48 -0.24
N PRO A 44 -14.62 -28.38 0.35
CA PRO A 44 -15.95 -28.71 -0.19
C PRO A 44 -16.84 -27.49 -0.42
N THR A 45 -16.63 -26.42 0.34
CA THR A 45 -17.39 -25.17 0.26
C THR A 45 -16.82 -24.15 -0.74
N GLY A 46 -15.62 -24.38 -1.27
CA GLY A 46 -14.99 -23.47 -2.23
C GLY A 46 -13.48 -23.46 -2.17
N GLU A 47 -12.89 -22.49 -2.87
CA GLU A 47 -11.44 -22.36 -3.04
C GLU A 47 -10.91 -21.11 -2.34
N LEU A 48 -9.68 -21.19 -1.82
CA LEU A 48 -9.03 -20.12 -1.06
C LEU A 48 -7.54 -19.99 -1.43
N CYS A 49 -7.04 -18.78 -1.62
CA CYS A 49 -5.60 -18.51 -1.68
C CYS A 49 -5.11 -17.87 -0.39
N VAL A 50 -4.02 -18.39 0.16
CA VAL A 50 -3.37 -17.84 1.35
C VAL A 50 -2.05 -17.16 0.96
N TYR A 51 -2.02 -15.83 1.06
CA TYR A 51 -0.84 -15.03 0.74
C TYR A 51 -0.15 -14.48 1.99
N GLY A 52 1.16 -14.32 1.90
CA GLY A 52 1.94 -13.53 2.83
C GLY A 52 1.90 -12.04 2.49
N ILE A 53 2.32 -11.19 3.43
CA ILE A 53 2.49 -9.74 3.18
C ILE A 53 3.45 -9.48 2.01
N ASN A 54 4.49 -10.31 1.85
CA ASN A 54 5.46 -10.19 0.76
C ASN A 54 4.89 -10.59 -0.61
N ASP A 55 3.75 -11.31 -0.63
CA ASP A 55 3.11 -11.81 -1.85
C ASP A 55 1.87 -10.99 -2.25
N ILE A 56 1.62 -9.85 -1.58
CA ILE A 56 0.52 -8.92 -1.92
C ILE A 56 0.59 -8.49 -3.40
N SER A 57 1.79 -8.40 -3.96
CA SER A 57 1.99 -8.05 -5.38
C SER A 57 1.46 -9.09 -6.37
N LYS A 58 1.28 -10.33 -5.93
CA LYS A 58 0.79 -11.46 -6.73
C LYS A 58 -0.73 -11.66 -6.59
N MET A 59 -1.37 -10.88 -5.73
CA MET A 59 -2.81 -10.89 -5.54
C MET A 59 -3.52 -10.28 -6.75
N THR A 60 -4.68 -10.83 -7.10
CA THR A 60 -5.40 -10.43 -8.32
C THR A 60 -6.66 -9.64 -8.04
N GLN A 61 -7.24 -9.78 -6.85
CA GLN A 61 -8.45 -9.04 -6.47
C GLN A 61 -8.21 -7.85 -5.56
N ILE A 62 -7.24 -7.91 -4.65
CA ILE A 62 -6.93 -6.76 -3.79
C ILE A 62 -6.05 -5.80 -4.59
N HIS A 63 -6.65 -4.78 -5.17
CA HIS A 63 -5.91 -3.77 -5.91
C HIS A 63 -5.04 -2.98 -4.93
N ARG A 64 -3.76 -2.75 -5.25
CA ARG A 64 -2.83 -1.99 -4.39
C ARG A 64 -3.40 -0.64 -3.91
N LEU A 65 -4.26 -0.02 -4.73
CA LEU A 65 -4.95 1.24 -4.42
C LEU A 65 -5.93 1.14 -3.24
N GLU A 66 -6.51 -0.04 -2.97
CA GLU A 66 -7.35 -0.26 -1.78
C GLU A 66 -6.50 -0.35 -0.50
N LEU A 67 -5.29 -0.92 -0.59
CA LEU A 67 -4.37 -0.99 0.55
C LEU A 67 -3.77 0.38 0.91
N PHE A 68 -3.55 1.24 -0.09
CA PHE A 68 -3.06 2.62 0.11
C PHE A 68 -4.16 3.63 0.44
N LYS A 69 -5.42 3.18 0.57
CA LYS A 69 -6.55 4.04 0.92
C LYS A 69 -6.55 4.52 2.38
N SER A 70 -5.51 4.24 3.16
CA SER A 70 -5.15 5.01 4.36
C SER A 70 -4.52 6.36 3.96
N THR A 71 -5.26 7.15 3.21
CA THR A 71 -4.86 8.49 2.76
C THR A 71 -4.91 9.54 3.88
N GLU A 72 -5.40 9.17 5.07
CA GLU A 72 -5.58 10.10 6.21
C GLU A 72 -4.27 10.74 6.69
N VAL A 73 -3.13 10.07 6.53
CA VAL A 73 -1.83 10.61 6.96
C VAL A 73 -1.08 11.30 5.82
N ILE A 74 -1.34 10.89 4.57
CA ILE A 74 -0.62 11.39 3.39
C ILE A 74 -1.08 12.80 3.02
N PHE A 75 -2.39 13.06 3.02
CA PHE A 75 -2.94 14.38 2.71
C PHE A 75 -2.47 15.51 3.65
N PRO A 76 -2.48 15.37 4.98
CA PRO A 76 -2.01 16.44 5.86
C PRO A 76 -0.50 16.67 5.72
N LEU A 77 0.29 15.63 5.44
CA LEU A 77 1.75 15.75 5.29
C LEU A 77 2.13 16.47 3.98
N ILE A 78 1.43 16.18 2.89
CA ILE A 78 1.56 16.91 1.62
C ILE A 78 1.07 18.36 1.79
N GLY A 79 -0.05 18.57 2.47
CA GLY A 79 -0.57 19.92 2.77
C GLY A 79 0.42 20.77 3.56
N LEU A 80 1.04 20.20 4.61
CA LEU A 80 2.06 20.87 5.40
C LEU A 80 3.28 21.28 4.55
N LEU A 81 3.76 20.39 3.68
CA LEU A 81 4.88 20.67 2.78
C LEU A 81 4.56 21.81 1.81
N LEU A 82 3.38 21.81 1.21
CA LEU A 82 2.95 22.86 0.28
C LEU A 82 2.82 24.23 0.97
N VAL A 83 2.21 24.26 2.16
CA VAL A 83 2.09 25.49 2.96
C VAL A 83 3.46 26.01 3.38
N GLY A 84 4.33 25.13 3.88
CA GLY A 84 5.69 25.50 4.27
C GLY A 84 6.50 26.05 3.10
N PHE A 85 6.39 25.42 1.92
CA PHE A 85 7.05 25.90 0.71
C PHE A 85 6.53 27.27 0.27
N ALA A 86 5.22 27.48 0.23
CA ALA A 86 4.61 28.75 -0.15
C ALA A 86 5.02 29.90 0.80
N LEU A 87 5.00 29.63 2.11
CA LEU A 87 5.47 30.58 3.12
C LEU A 87 6.95 30.91 2.91
N GLY A 88 7.81 29.89 2.70
CA GLY A 88 9.23 30.09 2.43
C GLY A 88 9.49 30.99 1.21
N VAL A 89 8.77 30.77 0.10
CA VAL A 89 8.87 31.60 -1.11
C VAL A 89 8.42 33.04 -0.86
N LEU A 90 7.30 33.23 -0.16
CA LEU A 90 6.78 34.57 0.16
C LEU A 90 7.72 35.36 1.08
N PHE A 91 8.22 34.72 2.15
CA PHE A 91 9.19 35.34 3.04
C PHE A 91 10.50 35.67 2.30
N GLY A 92 11.00 34.74 1.48
CA GLY A 92 12.20 34.96 0.66
C GLY A 92 12.04 36.13 -0.33
N ALA A 93 10.92 36.19 -1.05
CA ALA A 93 10.63 37.28 -1.97
C ALA A 93 10.50 38.64 -1.27
N LYS A 94 9.88 38.67 -0.07
CA LYS A 94 9.73 39.91 0.70
C LYS A 94 11.09 40.43 1.21
N ILE A 95 11.97 39.54 1.67
CA ILE A 95 13.32 39.89 2.12
C ILE A 95 14.14 40.45 0.95
N ALA A 96 14.13 39.76 -0.21
CA ALA A 96 14.85 40.19 -1.41
C ALA A 96 14.36 41.56 -1.93
N HIS A 97 13.05 41.82 -1.89
CA HIS A 97 12.48 43.10 -2.30
C HIS A 97 12.86 44.24 -1.34
N ASN A 98 12.89 43.97 -0.03
CA ASN A 98 13.29 44.97 0.97
C ASN A 98 14.78 45.33 0.84
N ASP A 99 15.63 44.35 0.58
CA ASP A 99 17.07 44.57 0.41
C ASP A 99 17.36 45.43 -0.83
N LYS A 100 16.67 45.15 -1.95
CA LYS A 100 16.74 45.98 -3.17
C LYS A 100 16.27 47.42 -2.93
N LYS A 101 15.25 47.63 -2.10
CA LYS A 101 14.72 48.97 -1.76
C LYS A 101 15.68 49.77 -0.87
N ILE A 102 16.37 49.12 0.07
CA ILE A 102 17.35 49.75 0.95
C ILE A 102 18.60 50.13 0.14
N ASN A 103 19.10 49.22 -0.70
CA ASN A 103 20.28 49.48 -1.53
C ASN A 103 20.02 50.58 -2.57
N SER A 104 18.79 50.70 -3.09
CA SER A 104 18.40 51.80 -3.98
C SER A 104 18.31 53.17 -3.29
N LYS A 105 18.05 53.23 -1.97
CA LYS A 105 18.00 54.50 -1.22
C LYS A 105 19.37 55.02 -0.83
N ASN A 106 20.34 54.14 -0.58
CA ASN A 106 21.71 54.50 -0.23
C ASN A 106 22.57 54.95 -1.44
N LYS A 107 22.03 54.90 -2.66
CA LYS A 107 22.73 55.27 -3.91
C LYS A 107 22.33 56.67 -4.45
N THR A 108 21.55 57.42 -3.68
CA THR A 108 21.17 58.83 -3.92
C THR A 108 21.70 59.67 -2.77
#